data_AF-T1BWN6-F1
#
_entry.id   AF-T1BWN6-F1
#
_cell.length_a   1.000
_cell.length_b   1.000
_cell.length_c   1.000
_cell.angle_alpha   90.00
_cell.angle_beta   90.00
_cell.angle_gamma   90.00
#
_symmetry.space_group_name_H-M   'P 1'
#
loop_
_entity.id
_entity.type
_entity.pdbx_description
1 polymer ?
#
loop_
_entity_poly.entity_id
_entity_poly.type
_entity_poly.pdbx_seq_one_letter_code
_entity_poly.pdbx_strand_id
1 'polypeptide(L)'
;MKRLSVRLVPQGSQSKTHAEAPEPRWGSGWMVRRLIPTVLLVVMGFGPIVASASPRFQVGAAVPSRILQELSQISRNGLQDTAPPNNALMNAIAGALVHSHRPRILYVGADYCPYCAALRWPLVLTLLRFGSLEGLKFMRSSSTDVFADTATFSFYGSTYKSPWIGFEGFETSTRTGRPLMRPPHPV
;
A
#
# COMPACT_ATOMS: atom_id res chain seq x y z
N MET A 1 37.72 9.22 18.66
CA MET A 1 38.34 8.04 18.02
C MET A 1 38.90 7.13 19.12
N LYS A 2 38.27 5.98 19.42
CA LYS A 2 38.81 4.95 20.32
C LYS A 2 38.81 3.62 19.58
N ARG A 3 40.00 3.06 19.37
CA ARG A 3 40.25 1.79 18.66
C ARG A 3 39.87 0.61 19.56
N LEU A 4 39.08 -0.32 19.01
CA LEU A 4 38.93 -1.67 19.56
C LEU A 4 40.17 -2.49 19.20
N SER A 5 40.73 -3.17 20.20
CA SER A 5 41.77 -4.20 20.01
C SER A 5 41.20 -5.54 20.46
N VAL A 6 41.02 -6.45 19.51
CA VAL A 6 40.64 -7.85 19.72
C VAL A 6 41.90 -8.64 20.07
N ARG A 7 41.91 -9.36 21.19
CA ARG A 7 42.93 -10.38 21.49
C ARG A 7 42.36 -11.76 21.25
N LEU A 8 42.97 -12.51 20.34
CA LEU A 8 42.77 -13.94 20.18
C LEU A 8 43.38 -14.70 21.36
N VAL A 9 42.66 -15.71 21.85
CA VAL A 9 43.15 -16.68 22.84
C VAL A 9 43.47 -17.99 22.11
N PRO A 10 44.67 -18.57 22.29
CA PRO A 10 45.08 -19.80 21.60
C PRO A 10 44.54 -21.06 22.30
N GLN A 11 44.30 -22.09 21.50
CA GLN A 11 43.85 -23.43 21.91
C GLN A 11 44.96 -24.19 22.65
N GLY A 12 44.66 -24.65 23.87
CA GLY A 12 45.48 -25.59 24.64
C GLY A 12 44.91 -27.02 24.57
N SER A 13 45.79 -27.96 24.24
CA SER A 13 45.59 -29.41 24.22
C SER A 13 45.28 -29.98 25.61
N GLN A 14 44.23 -30.81 25.71
CA GLN A 14 43.98 -31.69 26.85
C GLN A 14 43.57 -33.07 26.32
N SER A 15 44.55 -33.98 26.31
CA SER A 15 44.37 -35.43 26.16
C SER A 15 43.61 -35.96 27.38
N LYS A 16 42.45 -36.59 27.15
CA LYS A 16 41.73 -37.35 28.16
C LYS A 16 41.59 -38.79 27.70
N THR A 17 42.30 -39.67 28.40
CA THR A 17 42.11 -41.11 28.39
C THR A 17 40.69 -41.40 28.89
N HIS A 18 39.85 -41.99 28.04
CA HIS A 18 38.51 -42.41 28.41
C HIS A 18 38.46 -43.94 28.47
N ALA A 19 38.17 -44.42 29.67
CA ALA A 19 37.90 -45.80 30.00
C ALA A 19 36.75 -46.38 29.15
N GLU A 20 36.88 -47.65 28.83
CA GLU A 20 35.90 -48.50 28.16
C GLU A 20 34.51 -48.36 28.82
N ALA A 21 33.49 -47.95 28.05
CA ALA A 21 32.10 -47.87 28.49
C ALA A 21 31.24 -48.91 27.74
N PRO A 22 30.33 -49.61 28.42
CA PRO A 22 29.66 -50.80 27.88
C PRO A 22 28.66 -50.46 26.76
N GLU A 23 28.54 -51.38 25.81
CA GLU A 23 27.78 -51.18 24.57
C GLU A 23 26.28 -50.83 24.80
N PRO A 24 25.75 -49.83 24.07
CA PRO A 24 24.33 -49.49 24.14
C PRO A 24 23.48 -50.53 23.40
N ARG A 25 22.71 -51.30 24.18
CA ARG A 25 21.73 -52.29 23.70
C ARG A 25 20.59 -51.58 22.93
N TRP A 26 20.66 -51.60 21.60
CA TRP A 26 19.57 -51.23 20.70
C TRP A 26 18.40 -52.21 20.84
N GLY A 27 17.42 -51.88 21.67
CA GLY A 27 16.18 -52.66 21.72
C GLY A 27 15.33 -52.38 22.96
N SER A 28 14.50 -51.34 22.93
CA SER A 28 13.25 -51.27 23.71
C SER A 28 12.47 -50.01 23.36
N GLY A 29 11.14 -50.13 23.22
CA GLY A 29 10.21 -49.13 22.67
C GLY A 29 9.98 -47.86 23.50
N TRP A 30 10.94 -47.40 24.29
CA TRP A 30 10.85 -46.17 25.07
C TRP A 30 10.95 -44.90 24.21
N MET A 31 11.58 -45.00 23.02
CA MET A 31 11.77 -43.86 22.12
C MET A 31 10.49 -43.47 21.36
N VAL A 32 9.62 -44.43 21.04
CA VAL A 32 8.36 -44.18 20.31
C VAL A 32 7.33 -43.47 21.19
N ARG A 33 7.32 -43.74 22.50
CA ARG A 33 6.31 -43.22 23.44
C ARG A 33 6.51 -41.74 23.84
N ARG A 34 7.70 -41.16 23.62
CA ARG A 34 7.97 -39.73 23.88
C ARG A 34 7.90 -38.83 22.64
N LEU A 35 8.01 -39.39 21.44
CA LEU A 35 7.91 -38.61 20.20
C LEU A 35 6.46 -38.23 19.88
N ILE A 36 5.50 -39.12 20.12
CA ILE A 36 4.07 -38.92 19.80
C ILE A 36 3.46 -37.69 20.50
N PRO A 37 3.55 -37.51 21.84
CA PRO A 37 2.92 -36.36 22.50
C PRO A 37 3.61 -35.03 22.14
N THR A 38 4.91 -35.05 21.84
CA THR A 38 5.67 -33.85 21.49
C THR A 38 5.34 -33.37 20.08
N VAL A 39 5.20 -34.29 19.12
CA VAL A 39 4.73 -33.97 17.76
C VAL A 39 3.29 -33.46 17.78
N LEU A 40 2.40 -34.08 18.58
CA LEU A 40 1.02 -33.62 18.73
C LEU A 40 0.92 -32.20 19.35
N LEU A 41 1.77 -31.88 20.33
CA LEU A 41 1.83 -30.54 20.94
C LEU A 41 2.30 -29.47 19.94
N VAL A 42 3.25 -29.80 19.06
CA VAL A 42 3.71 -28.89 17.99
C VAL A 42 2.61 -28.70 16.93
N VAL A 43 1.88 -29.76 16.57
CA VAL A 43 0.78 -29.69 15.59
C VAL A 43 -0.45 -28.96 16.15
N MET A 44 -0.75 -29.06 17.46
CA MET A 44 -1.82 -28.29 18.11
C MET A 44 -1.44 -26.86 18.45
N GLY A 45 -0.15 -26.54 18.62
CA GLY A 45 0.32 -25.19 18.92
C GLY A 45 0.39 -24.25 17.69
N PHE A 46 0.47 -24.82 16.48
CA PHE A 46 0.33 -24.08 15.24
C PHE A 46 -1.16 -23.96 14.87
N GLY A 47 -1.83 -22.96 15.44
CA GLY A 47 -3.14 -22.53 14.94
C GLY A 47 -3.08 -22.22 13.43
N PRO A 48 -4.23 -22.24 12.72
CA PRO A 48 -4.23 -22.04 11.28
C PRO A 48 -3.57 -20.71 10.95
N ILE A 49 -2.51 -20.76 10.14
CA ILE A 49 -1.92 -19.56 9.53
C ILE A 49 -3.00 -18.99 8.63
N VAL A 50 -3.70 -17.96 9.10
CA VAL A 50 -4.66 -17.23 8.27
C VAL A 50 -3.84 -16.53 7.20
N ALA A 51 -3.77 -17.14 6.00
CA ALA A 51 -3.14 -16.53 4.85
C ALA A 51 -3.89 -15.24 4.54
N SER A 52 -3.35 -14.10 4.98
CA SER A 52 -3.85 -12.78 4.61
C SER A 52 -3.64 -12.63 3.10
N ALA A 53 -4.71 -12.77 2.32
CA ALA A 53 -4.65 -12.48 0.90
C ALA A 53 -4.29 -11.00 0.73
N SER A 54 -3.12 -10.72 0.16
CA SER A 54 -2.75 -9.35 -0.20
C SER A 54 -3.81 -8.81 -1.16
N PRO A 55 -4.34 -7.60 -0.92
CA PRO A 55 -5.30 -7.01 -1.83
C PRO A 55 -4.65 -6.90 -3.21
N ARG A 56 -5.23 -7.61 -4.18
CA ARG A 56 -4.75 -7.57 -5.56
C ARG A 56 -5.23 -6.29 -6.20
N PHE A 57 -4.33 -5.58 -6.86
CA PHE A 57 -4.69 -4.49 -7.74
C PHE A 57 -5.52 -5.06 -8.90
N GLN A 58 -6.78 -4.65 -8.99
CA GLN A 58 -7.69 -5.04 -10.07
C GLN A 58 -8.51 -3.83 -10.50
N VAL A 59 -8.58 -3.59 -11.80
CA VAL A 59 -9.35 -2.47 -12.37
C VAL A 59 -10.81 -2.57 -11.92
N GLY A 60 -11.34 -1.47 -11.40
CA GLY A 60 -12.71 -1.36 -10.89
C GLY A 60 -12.94 -1.90 -9.49
N ALA A 61 -11.97 -2.62 -8.90
CA ALA A 61 -12.06 -3.07 -7.51
C ALA A 61 -11.96 -1.86 -6.56
N ALA A 62 -12.71 -1.91 -5.46
CA ALA A 62 -12.62 -0.90 -4.41
C ALA A 62 -11.23 -0.91 -3.78
N VAL A 63 -10.68 0.28 -3.52
CA VAL A 63 -9.42 0.42 -2.80
C VAL A 63 -9.66 0.03 -1.33
N PRO A 64 -8.94 -0.96 -0.79
CA PRO A 64 -9.12 -1.38 0.60
C PRO A 64 -8.78 -0.26 1.58
N SER A 65 -9.48 -0.21 2.71
CA SER A 65 -9.27 0.79 3.77
C SER A 65 -7.83 0.83 4.26
N ARG A 66 -7.14 -0.33 4.30
CA ARG A 66 -5.72 -0.42 4.67
C ARG A 66 -4.82 0.41 3.73
N ILE A 67 -5.06 0.33 2.43
CA ILE A 67 -4.29 1.09 1.43
C ILE A 67 -4.60 2.58 1.57
N LEU A 68 -5.86 2.96 1.77
CA LEU A 68 -6.22 4.36 2.03
C LEU A 68 -5.55 4.90 3.31
N GLN A 69 -5.49 4.10 4.37
CA GLN A 69 -4.79 4.47 5.61
C GLN A 69 -3.29 4.64 5.38
N GLU A 70 -2.65 3.73 4.65
CA GLU A 70 -1.23 3.84 4.29
C GLU A 70 -0.96 5.12 3.48
N LEU A 71 -1.79 5.39 2.46
CA LEU A 71 -1.70 6.62 1.65
C LEU A 71 -1.94 7.88 2.49
N SER A 72 -2.88 7.86 3.44
CA SER A 72 -3.09 8.97 4.39
C SER A 72 -1.86 9.19 5.28
N GLN A 73 -1.18 8.12 5.73
CA GLN A 73 0.06 8.27 6.50
C GLN A 73 1.18 8.85 5.65
N ILE A 74 1.37 8.35 4.42
CA ILE A 74 2.33 8.90 3.46
C ILE A 74 2.06 10.39 3.22
N SER A 75 0.79 10.75 3.02
CA SER A 75 0.36 12.13 2.82
C SER A 75 0.62 13.03 4.04
N ARG A 76 0.37 12.53 5.27
CA ARG A 76 0.63 13.27 6.51
C ARG A 76 2.10 13.48 6.78
N ASN A 77 2.89 12.40 6.68
CA ASN A 77 4.34 12.43 6.83
C ASN A 77 4.98 13.39 5.84
N GLY A 78 4.31 13.59 4.70
CA GLY A 78 4.69 14.55 3.69
C GLY A 78 5.95 14.10 2.95
N LEU A 79 5.97 14.37 1.65
CA LEU A 79 7.26 14.66 1.03
C LEU A 79 7.77 15.92 1.76
N GLN A 80 8.95 15.85 2.37
CA GLN A 80 9.65 16.96 3.04
C GLN A 80 10.07 18.07 2.05
N ASP A 81 9.30 18.26 1.00
CA ASP A 81 9.61 19.11 -0.14
C ASP A 81 8.86 20.43 0.05
N THR A 82 9.62 21.44 0.43
CA THR A 82 9.13 22.81 0.65
C THR A 82 9.22 23.66 -0.61
N ALA A 83 9.79 23.11 -1.69
CA ALA A 83 9.86 23.79 -2.97
C ALA A 83 8.48 23.77 -3.63
N PRO A 84 7.89 24.93 -3.97
CA PRO A 84 6.69 24.97 -4.79
C PRO A 84 7.01 24.34 -6.16
N PRO A 85 6.15 23.44 -6.68
CA PRO A 85 6.38 22.86 -7.99
C PRO A 85 6.41 23.98 -9.03
N ASN A 86 7.46 23.98 -9.84
CA ASN A 86 7.72 24.94 -10.92
C ASN A 86 6.65 24.91 -12.03
N ASN A 87 5.70 23.98 -11.95
CA ASN A 87 4.55 23.80 -12.81
C ASN A 87 3.31 23.43 -11.97
N ALA A 88 2.66 24.43 -11.38
CA ALA A 88 1.34 24.23 -10.78
C ALA A 88 0.35 23.78 -11.89
N LEU A 89 -0.07 22.52 -11.86
CA LEU A 89 -1.02 21.95 -12.83
C LEU A 89 -2.48 22.38 -12.57
N MET A 90 -2.72 23.12 -11.49
CA MET A 90 -4.03 23.60 -11.09
C MET A 90 -4.14 25.10 -11.37
N ASN A 91 -5.12 25.45 -12.19
CA ASN A 91 -5.45 26.85 -12.47
C ASN A 91 -6.63 27.29 -11.60
N ALA A 92 -6.62 28.54 -11.18
CA ALA A 92 -7.79 29.15 -10.55
C ALA A 92 -8.91 29.28 -11.59
N ILE A 93 -10.09 28.77 -11.27
CA ILE A 93 -11.28 28.92 -12.12
C ILE A 93 -11.99 30.21 -11.69
N ALA A 94 -12.08 31.19 -12.60
CA ALA A 94 -12.76 32.44 -12.33
C ALA A 94 -14.25 32.18 -12.00
N GLY A 95 -14.74 32.79 -10.92
CA GLY A 95 -16.13 32.61 -10.48
C GLY A 95 -16.44 31.28 -9.79
N ALA A 96 -15.43 30.43 -9.53
CA ALA A 96 -15.63 29.20 -8.76
C ALA A 96 -16.16 29.52 -7.36
N LEU A 97 -17.39 29.08 -7.12
CA LEU A 97 -18.12 29.33 -5.89
C LEU A 97 -17.39 28.69 -4.71
N VAL A 98 -17.01 29.51 -3.74
CA VAL A 98 -16.76 29.11 -2.35
C VAL A 98 -18.12 28.68 -1.76
N HIS A 99 -18.67 27.57 -2.25
CA HIS A 99 -19.86 26.98 -1.67
C HIS A 99 -19.47 26.51 -0.26
N SER A 100 -20.16 26.98 0.78
CA SER A 100 -19.89 26.67 2.19
C SER A 100 -18.60 27.26 2.81
N HIS A 101 -18.11 28.41 2.35
CA HIS A 101 -16.93 29.11 2.91
C HIS A 101 -15.60 28.32 2.82
N ARG A 102 -15.52 27.34 1.91
CA ARG A 102 -14.32 26.51 1.69
C ARG A 102 -13.90 26.51 0.23
N PRO A 103 -12.60 26.50 -0.08
CA PRO A 103 -12.11 26.35 -1.45
C PRO A 103 -12.52 24.98 -2.01
N ARG A 104 -12.79 24.92 -3.31
CA ARG A 104 -13.19 23.70 -4.02
C ARG A 104 -12.15 23.32 -5.06
N ILE A 105 -11.81 22.03 -5.10
CA ILE A 105 -11.00 21.44 -6.15
C ILE A 105 -11.93 20.77 -7.16
N LEU A 106 -11.85 21.21 -8.41
CA LEU A 106 -12.47 20.54 -9.54
C LEU A 106 -11.40 19.72 -10.28
N TYR A 107 -11.66 18.44 -10.45
CA TYR A 107 -10.91 17.55 -11.31
C TYR A 107 -11.78 17.13 -12.49
N VAL A 108 -11.29 17.34 -13.70
CA VAL A 108 -11.89 16.80 -14.93
C VAL A 108 -10.84 16.01 -15.67
N GLY A 109 -11.09 14.72 -15.85
CA GLY A 109 -10.19 13.77 -16.52
C GLY A 109 -10.97 12.68 -17.24
N ALA A 110 -10.25 11.64 -17.63
CA ALA A 110 -10.83 10.44 -18.24
C ALA A 110 -10.05 9.21 -17.80
N ASP A 111 -10.71 8.09 -17.56
CA ASP A 111 -10.06 6.85 -17.09
C ASP A 111 -9.05 6.33 -18.12
N TYR A 112 -9.25 6.58 -19.42
CA TYR A 112 -8.32 6.17 -20.47
C TYR A 112 -7.00 6.96 -20.46
N CYS A 113 -7.00 8.20 -19.99
CA CYS A 113 -5.92 9.18 -20.18
C CYS A 113 -4.74 8.93 -19.21
N PRO A 114 -3.51 8.67 -19.72
CA PRO A 114 -2.35 8.38 -18.87
C PRO A 114 -1.81 9.57 -18.07
N TYR A 115 -1.87 10.79 -18.62
CA TYR A 115 -1.49 11.99 -17.88
C TYR A 115 -2.46 12.25 -16.71
N CYS A 116 -3.74 11.98 -16.94
CA CYS A 116 -4.78 12.01 -15.92
C CYS A 116 -4.50 10.94 -14.87
N ALA A 117 -4.10 9.74 -15.28
CA ALA A 117 -3.71 8.65 -14.39
C ALA A 117 -2.56 9.05 -13.46
N ALA A 118 -1.55 9.75 -13.98
CA ALA A 118 -0.46 10.30 -13.18
C ALA A 118 -0.96 11.37 -12.18
N LEU A 119 -1.78 12.33 -12.64
CA LEU A 119 -2.31 13.42 -11.81
C LEU A 119 -3.18 12.94 -10.64
N ARG A 120 -3.91 11.84 -10.78
CA ARG A 120 -4.78 11.33 -9.71
C ARG A 120 -4.01 10.92 -8.44
N TRP A 121 -2.74 10.50 -8.55
CA TRP A 121 -1.93 10.11 -7.40
C TRP A 121 -1.69 11.25 -6.39
N PRO A 122 -1.04 12.37 -6.79
CA PRO A 122 -0.86 13.49 -5.87
C PRO A 122 -2.20 14.09 -5.43
N LEU A 123 -3.23 14.05 -6.28
CA LEU A 123 -4.56 14.52 -5.90
C LEU A 123 -5.19 13.65 -4.80
N VAL A 124 -5.15 12.32 -4.91
CA VAL A 124 -5.60 11.40 -3.85
C VAL A 124 -4.83 11.63 -2.55
N LEU A 125 -3.51 11.78 -2.62
CA LEU A 125 -2.70 12.08 -1.43
C LEU A 125 -3.14 13.39 -0.77
N THR A 126 -3.33 14.47 -1.54
CA THR A 126 -3.82 15.75 -1.04
C THR A 126 -5.21 15.62 -0.40
N LEU A 127 -6.15 14.94 -1.06
CA LEU A 127 -7.50 14.74 -0.54
C LEU A 127 -7.47 13.97 0.79
N LEU A 128 -6.67 12.91 0.87
CA LEU A 128 -6.45 12.13 2.10
C LEU A 128 -5.74 12.89 3.22
N ARG A 129 -5.06 14.01 2.90
CA ARG A 129 -4.50 14.92 3.92
C ARG A 129 -5.59 15.70 4.63
N PHE A 130 -6.57 16.18 3.88
CA PHE A 130 -7.59 17.12 4.35
C PHE A 130 -8.95 16.45 4.63
N GLY A 131 -9.10 15.16 4.38
CA GLY A 131 -10.38 14.48 4.51
C GLY A 131 -10.30 12.97 4.28
N SER A 132 -11.42 12.38 3.87
CA SER A 132 -11.55 10.96 3.56
C SER A 132 -12.19 10.73 2.20
N LEU A 133 -11.73 9.69 1.51
CA LEU A 133 -12.32 9.16 0.29
C LEU A 133 -13.02 7.83 0.60
N GLU A 134 -14.26 7.71 0.15
CA GLU A 134 -15.05 6.47 0.21
C GLU A 134 -15.40 6.04 -1.23
N GLY A 135 -15.44 4.73 -1.49
CA GLY A 135 -15.81 4.20 -2.80
C GLY A 135 -14.77 4.40 -3.92
N LEU A 136 -13.56 4.88 -3.60
CA LEU A 136 -12.45 4.99 -4.56
C LEU A 136 -12.11 3.61 -5.13
N LYS A 137 -11.87 3.53 -6.44
CA LYS A 137 -11.55 2.29 -7.14
C LYS A 137 -10.17 2.33 -7.77
N PHE A 138 -9.52 1.18 -7.84
CA PHE A 138 -8.31 1.01 -8.65
C PHE A 138 -8.63 1.11 -10.13
N MET A 139 -7.73 1.71 -10.91
CA MET A 139 -7.90 1.93 -12.33
C MET A 139 -6.55 1.95 -13.05
N ARG A 140 -6.55 1.73 -14.36
CA ARG A 140 -5.37 1.93 -15.21
C ARG A 140 -5.76 2.76 -16.43
N SER A 141 -4.85 3.58 -16.97
CA SER A 141 -5.02 4.23 -18.29
C SER A 141 -5.12 3.21 -19.41
N SER A 142 -5.72 3.58 -20.55
CA SER A 142 -5.93 2.67 -21.69
C SER A 142 -4.67 1.86 -22.02
N SER A 143 -4.84 0.60 -22.38
CA SER A 143 -3.74 -0.27 -22.81
C SER A 143 -3.18 0.08 -24.20
N THR A 144 -3.80 1.03 -24.91
CA THR A 144 -3.44 1.41 -26.29
C THR A 144 -3.01 2.87 -26.43
N ASP A 145 -2.82 3.59 -25.32
CA ASP A 145 -2.34 4.98 -25.32
C ASP A 145 -0.80 5.01 -25.17
N VAL A 146 -0.19 6.19 -25.34
CA VAL A 146 1.27 6.39 -25.33
C VAL A 146 1.96 5.85 -24.07
N PHE A 147 1.29 5.96 -22.90
CA PHE A 147 1.72 5.34 -21.64
C PHE A 147 0.67 4.34 -21.18
N ALA A 148 0.68 3.18 -21.84
CA ALA A 148 -0.26 2.11 -21.61
C ALA A 148 -0.30 1.65 -20.15
N ASP A 149 -1.50 1.28 -19.67
CA ASP A 149 -1.68 0.57 -18.40
C ASP A 149 -1.12 1.29 -17.15
N THR A 150 -1.00 2.62 -17.19
CA THR A 150 -0.53 3.43 -16.07
C THR A 150 -1.47 3.24 -14.86
N ALA A 151 -0.95 2.63 -13.80
CA ALA A 151 -1.71 2.34 -12.58
C ALA A 151 -2.14 3.62 -11.86
N THR A 152 -3.41 3.66 -11.44
CA THR A 152 -4.05 4.85 -10.90
C THR A 152 -5.34 4.49 -10.15
N PHE A 153 -6.17 5.49 -9.90
CA PHE A 153 -7.49 5.40 -9.30
C PHE A 153 -8.54 5.92 -10.29
N SER A 154 -9.81 5.71 -9.98
CA SER A 154 -10.93 6.39 -10.64
C SER A 154 -11.77 7.08 -9.59
N PHE A 155 -12.09 8.36 -9.81
CA PHE A 155 -13.00 9.09 -8.94
C PHE A 155 -14.48 8.79 -9.23
N TYR A 156 -14.77 8.05 -10.30
CA TYR A 156 -16.13 7.66 -10.65
C TYR A 156 -16.80 6.86 -9.51
N GLY A 157 -17.88 7.41 -8.96
CA GLY A 157 -18.62 6.82 -7.84
C GLY A 157 -17.92 6.94 -6.48
N SER A 158 -16.84 7.72 -6.37
CA SER A 158 -16.21 8.04 -5.10
C SER A 158 -16.90 9.21 -4.41
N THR A 159 -16.85 9.24 -3.07
CA THR A 159 -17.35 10.35 -2.25
C THR A 159 -16.21 10.92 -1.42
N TYR A 160 -16.11 12.24 -1.36
CA TYR A 160 -15.12 12.94 -0.54
C TYR A 160 -15.79 13.72 0.60
N LYS A 161 -15.24 13.61 1.81
CA LYS A 161 -15.70 14.35 3.00
C LYS A 161 -14.52 15.10 3.62
N SER A 162 -14.68 16.40 3.84
CA SER A 162 -13.67 17.24 4.49
C SER A 162 -14.29 18.48 5.13
N PRO A 163 -13.78 18.93 6.29
CA PRO A 163 -14.15 20.22 6.86
C PRO A 163 -13.35 21.38 6.26
N TRP A 164 -12.37 21.15 5.37
CA TRP A 164 -11.42 22.16 4.88
C TRP A 164 -11.61 22.51 3.40
N ILE A 165 -11.79 21.51 2.54
CA ILE A 165 -11.86 21.69 1.09
C ILE A 165 -13.03 20.90 0.49
N GLY A 166 -13.67 21.44 -0.54
CA GLY A 166 -14.60 20.68 -1.39
C GLY A 166 -13.86 19.95 -2.51
N PHE A 167 -14.40 18.83 -2.97
CA PHE A 167 -13.86 18.10 -4.12
C PHE A 167 -14.98 17.61 -5.04
N GLU A 168 -14.78 17.82 -6.34
CA GLU A 168 -15.58 17.22 -7.40
C GLU A 168 -14.66 16.59 -8.44
N GLY A 169 -14.81 15.28 -8.66
CA GLY A 169 -14.02 14.53 -9.61
C GLY A 169 -14.88 13.97 -10.74
N PHE A 170 -14.59 14.40 -11.97
CA PHE A 170 -15.25 13.93 -13.18
C PHE A 170 -14.32 13.09 -14.05
N GLU A 171 -14.69 11.82 -14.25
CA GLU A 171 -14.20 10.91 -15.27
C GLU A 171 -15.13 10.93 -16.48
N THR A 172 -14.73 11.68 -17.51
CA THR A 172 -15.54 11.93 -18.72
C THR A 172 -15.74 10.70 -19.59
N SER A 173 -14.75 9.80 -19.59
CA SER A 173 -14.77 8.56 -20.36
C SER A 173 -14.16 7.41 -19.58
N THR A 174 -14.64 6.20 -19.85
CA THR A 174 -14.10 4.94 -19.34
C THR A 174 -12.69 4.68 -19.87
N ARG A 175 -12.01 3.69 -19.28
CA ARG A 175 -10.72 3.16 -19.76
C ARG A 175 -10.71 2.80 -21.25
N THR A 176 -11.85 2.39 -21.81
CA THR A 176 -12.01 2.01 -23.22
C THR A 176 -12.50 3.16 -24.11
N GLY A 177 -12.54 4.39 -23.59
CA GLY A 177 -12.92 5.59 -24.35
C GLY A 177 -14.43 5.79 -24.50
N ARG A 178 -15.28 5.00 -23.82
CA ARG A 178 -16.73 5.21 -23.84
C ARG A 178 -17.11 6.38 -22.92
N PRO A 179 -18.09 7.22 -23.25
CA PRO A 179 -18.56 8.27 -22.34
C PRO A 179 -18.97 7.72 -20.97
N LEU A 180 -18.67 8.45 -19.89
CA LEU A 180 -18.91 8.03 -18.51
C LEU A 180 -19.65 9.11 -17.69
N MET A 181 -19.07 10.30 -17.51
CA MET A 181 -19.72 11.42 -16.83
C MET A 181 -19.65 12.71 -17.65
N ARG A 182 -20.55 13.65 -17.36
CA ARG A 182 -20.57 14.99 -17.96
C ARG A 182 -20.39 16.05 -16.86
N PRO A 183 -19.35 16.89 -16.92
CA PRO A 183 -19.20 18.01 -16.01
C PRO A 183 -20.39 18.99 -16.15
N PRO A 184 -20.82 19.66 -15.06
CA PRO A 184 -21.97 20.56 -15.07
C PRO A 184 -21.75 21.83 -15.91
N HIS A 185 -20.50 22.21 -16.18
CA HIS A 185 -20.13 23.33 -17.03
C HIS A 185 -19.05 22.90 -18.04
N PRO A 186 -19.05 23.47 -19.27
CA PRO A 186 -17.92 23.32 -20.17
C PRO A 186 -16.67 23.88 -19.49
N VAL A 187 -15.63 23.06 -19.39
CA VAL A 187 -14.28 23.47 -19.00
C VAL A 187 -13.51 23.95 -20.22
#